data_AF-A0A9E5BVN8-F1
#
_entry.id   AF-A0A9E5BVN8-F1
#
_cell.length_a   1.000
_cell.length_b   1.000
_cell.length_c   1.000
_cell.angle_alpha   90.00
_cell.angle_beta   90.00
_cell.angle_gamma   90.00
#
_symmetry.space_group_name_H-M   'P 1'
#
loop_
_entity.id
_entity.type
_entity.pdbx_description
1 polymer ?
#
loop_
_entity_poly.entity_id
_entity_poly.type
_entity_poly.pdbx_seq_one_letter_code
_entity_poly.pdbx_strand_id
1 'polypeptide(L)'
;IAPHDCVGPVTLMFSVHLSLNAPNALIQETVRAYNATWYKEIVTELPKIENGYVYAPEGIGAGTELLESFLSDPQTTLQASDL
;
A
#
# COMPACT_ATOMS: atom_id res chain seq x y z
N ILE A 1 5.50 18.14 -2.22
CA ILE A 1 4.22 17.42 -2.07
C ILE A 1 4.28 16.50 -0.86
N ALA A 2 3.14 16.17 -0.25
CA ALA A 2 3.04 15.19 0.83
C ALA A 2 1.83 14.30 0.53
N PRO A 3 2.03 13.10 -0.05
CA PRO A 3 0.92 12.20 -0.37
C PRO A 3 0.19 11.72 0.89
N HIS A 4 -1.15 11.74 0.84
CA HIS A 4 -2.02 11.39 1.96
C HIS A 4 -2.21 9.86 2.09
N ASP A 5 -2.12 9.34 3.31
CA ASP A 5 -2.41 7.95 3.67
C ASP A 5 -3.26 7.88 4.94
N CYS A 6 -4.46 7.31 4.81
CA CYS A 6 -5.37 6.82 5.84
C CYS A 6 -6.51 6.08 5.12
N VAL A 7 -6.12 5.30 4.10
CA VAL A 7 -7.03 4.82 3.04
C VAL A 7 -6.93 3.32 2.91
N GLY A 8 -5.90 2.82 2.23
CA GLY A 8 -5.70 1.40 1.99
C GLY A 8 -4.27 1.11 1.56
N PRO A 9 -3.82 -0.15 1.69
CA PRO A 9 -2.42 -0.51 1.54
C PRO A 9 -1.88 -0.27 0.13
N VAL A 10 -2.69 -0.49 -0.91
CA VAL A 10 -2.28 -0.26 -2.32
C VAL A 10 -2.01 1.23 -2.58
N THR A 11 -2.84 2.13 -2.01
CA THR A 11 -2.61 3.58 -2.12
C THR A 11 -1.32 4.00 -1.43
N LEU A 12 -1.00 3.40 -0.27
CA LEU A 12 0.27 3.65 0.41
C LEU A 12 1.45 3.23 -0.48
N MET A 13 1.43 2.05 -1.10
CA MET A 13 2.51 1.59 -1.99
C MET A 13 2.79 2.59 -3.12
N PHE A 14 1.75 3.00 -3.86
CA PHE A 14 1.90 3.98 -4.93
C PHE A 14 2.29 5.38 -4.42
N SER A 15 1.83 5.77 -3.23
CA SER A 15 2.24 7.03 -2.60
C SER A 15 3.73 7.05 -2.29
N VAL A 16 4.29 5.92 -1.84
CA VAL A 16 5.74 5.78 -1.65
C VAL A 16 6.48 5.89 -2.98
N HIS A 17 6.00 5.23 -4.05
CA HIS A 17 6.59 5.40 -5.40
C HIS A 17 6.56 6.87 -5.85
N LEU A 18 5.44 7.57 -5.64
CA LEU A 18 5.31 8.98 -5.97
C LEU A 18 6.28 9.85 -5.15
N SER A 19 6.37 9.61 -3.85
CA SER A 19 7.30 10.33 -2.95
C SER A 19 8.77 10.12 -3.34
N LEU A 20 9.14 8.93 -3.81
CA LEU A 20 10.50 8.65 -4.27
C LEU A 20 10.81 9.24 -5.65
N ASN A 21 9.80 9.40 -6.50
CA ASN A 21 9.96 10.01 -7.81
C ASN A 21 10.00 11.55 -7.75
N ALA A 22 9.12 12.16 -6.94
CA ALA A 22 8.90 13.59 -6.94
C ALA A 22 10.07 14.31 -6.23
N PRO A 23 10.85 15.16 -6.92
CA PRO A 23 12.00 15.86 -6.31
C PRO A 23 11.61 16.82 -5.18
N ASN A 24 10.33 17.18 -5.08
CA ASN A 24 9.78 18.07 -4.07
C ASN A 24 8.94 17.32 -3.02
N ALA A 25 9.04 16.00 -2.89
CA ALA A 25 8.39 15.25 -1.83
C ALA A 25 8.93 15.70 -0.46
N LEU A 26 8.02 15.98 0.48
CA LEU A 26 8.36 16.52 1.81
C LEU A 26 8.35 15.40 2.87
N ILE A 27 7.23 14.69 2.97
CA ILE A 27 7.01 13.55 3.86
C ILE A 27 6.05 12.58 3.19
N GLN A 28 6.08 11.32 3.61
CA GLN A 28 5.07 10.32 3.29
C GLN A 28 4.24 10.05 4.54
N GLU A 29 2.94 10.32 4.48
CA GLU A 29 2.03 9.95 5.56
C GLU A 29 1.94 8.42 5.67
N THR A 30 1.86 7.91 6.90
CA THR A 30 1.60 6.50 7.19
C THR A 30 0.80 6.39 8.49
N VAL A 31 -0.05 5.36 8.61
CA VAL A 31 -0.77 5.07 9.86
C VAL A 31 -0.20 3.82 10.52
N ARG A 32 0.55 3.99 11.62
CA ARG A 32 1.22 2.89 12.34
C ARG A 32 0.30 1.73 12.70
N ALA A 33 -0.95 2.04 13.09
CA ALA A 33 -1.92 1.04 13.48
C ALA A 33 -2.35 0.20 12.27
N TYR A 34 -2.53 0.81 11.10
CA TYR A 34 -2.96 0.13 9.88
C TYR A 34 -1.84 -0.77 9.36
N ASN A 35 -0.63 -0.23 9.25
CA ASN A 35 0.58 -0.97 8.85
C ASN A 35 0.89 -2.16 9.76
N ALA A 36 0.64 -2.03 11.07
CA ALA A 36 0.90 -3.09 12.02
C ALA A 36 -0.17 -4.19 12.02
N THR A 37 -1.38 -3.89 11.54
CA THR A 37 -2.56 -4.75 11.65
C THR A 37 -3.17 -5.04 10.28
N TRP A 38 -4.35 -4.49 10.00
CA TRP A 38 -5.26 -4.94 8.96
C TRP A 38 -4.76 -4.74 7.52
N TYR A 39 -3.78 -3.87 7.27
CA TYR A 39 -3.15 -3.78 5.94
C TYR A 39 -2.55 -5.14 5.52
N LYS A 40 -2.00 -5.90 6.47
CA LYS A 40 -1.40 -7.23 6.22
C LYS A 40 -2.43 -8.33 5.95
N GLU A 41 -3.71 -8.04 6.16
CA GLU A 41 -4.81 -8.97 5.87
C GLU A 41 -5.34 -8.78 4.45
N ILE A 42 -4.88 -7.74 3.73
CA ILE A 42 -5.36 -7.38 2.39
C ILE A 42 -4.31 -7.63 1.32
N VAL A 43 -3.04 -7.30 1.59
CA VAL A 43 -1.95 -7.34 0.59
C VAL A 43 -0.79 -8.24 1.00
N THR A 44 -0.08 -8.76 0.01
CA THR A 44 1.08 -9.65 0.22
C THR A 44 2.25 -8.95 0.90
N GLU A 45 2.51 -7.69 0.53
CA GLU A 45 3.68 -6.94 0.97
C GLU A 45 3.31 -5.51 1.36
N LEU A 46 4.11 -4.92 2.24
CA LEU A 46 4.01 -3.52 2.68
C LEU A 46 5.39 -2.87 2.57
N PRO A 47 5.48 -1.54 2.43
CA PRO A 47 6.78 -0.92 2.33
C PRO A 47 7.50 -1.07 3.67
N LYS A 48 8.80 -1.34 3.63
CA LYS A 48 9.61 -1.37 4.85
C LYS A 48 9.56 0.01 5.49
N ILE A 49 9.18 0.06 6.78
CA ILE A 49 9.20 1.28 7.60
C ILE A 49 10.12 1.03 8.79
N GLU A 50 11.19 1.81 8.89
CA GLU A 50 12.21 1.65 9.93
C GLU A 50 12.82 3.02 10.28
N ASN A 51 13.03 3.28 11.57
CA ASN A 51 13.66 4.50 12.08
C ASN A 51 13.04 5.82 11.56
N GLY A 52 11.73 5.85 11.35
CA GLY A 52 11.00 7.02 10.88
C GLY A 52 11.04 7.25 9.36
N TYR A 53 11.60 6.31 8.59
CA TYR A 53 11.66 6.35 7.14
C TYR A 53 10.90 5.18 6.52
N VAL A 54 10.30 5.43 5.37
CA VAL A 54 9.72 4.41 4.49
C VAL A 54 10.65 4.18 3.30
N TYR A 55 10.83 2.94 2.90
CA TYR A 55 11.72 2.54 1.82
C TYR A 55 10.93 2.14 0.57
N ALA A 56 11.60 2.14 -0.57
CA ALA A 56 11.02 1.73 -1.84
C ALA A 56 10.40 0.32 -1.72
N PRO A 57 9.16 0.12 -2.19
CA PRO A 57 8.64 -1.21 -2.46
C PRO A 57 9.59 -2.02 -3.34
N GLU A 58 9.71 -3.31 -3.03
CA GLU A 58 10.44 -4.26 -3.87
C GLU A 58 9.50 -4.92 -4.87
N GLY A 59 10.03 -5.39 -6.01
CA GLY A 59 9.24 -6.01 -7.07
C GLY A 59 8.83 -5.06 -8.20
N ILE A 60 7.94 -5.53 -9.07
CA ILE A 60 7.49 -4.81 -10.28
C ILE A 60 6.13 -4.16 -9.99
N GLY A 61 5.88 -2.99 -10.58
CA GLY A 61 4.60 -2.30 -10.44
C GLY A 61 4.43 -1.73 -9.03
N ALA A 62 3.33 -2.09 -8.37
CA ALA A 62 3.06 -1.66 -6.99
C ALA A 62 3.98 -2.33 -5.96
N GLY A 63 4.63 -3.44 -6.31
CA GLY A 63 5.42 -4.24 -5.35
C GLY A 63 4.58 -5.04 -4.36
N THR A 64 3.28 -5.22 -4.63
CA THR A 64 2.39 -6.08 -3.85
C THR A 64 1.20 -6.54 -4.69
N GLU A 65 0.59 -7.65 -4.28
CA GLU A 65 -0.69 -8.14 -4.80
C GLU A 65 -1.76 -8.16 -3.69
N LEU A 66 -3.03 -8.31 -4.07
CA LEU A 66 -4.09 -8.64 -3.12
C LEU A 66 -3.93 -10.10 -2.68
N LEU A 67 -4.17 -10.38 -1.39
CA LEU A 67 -4.15 -11.73 -0.86
C LEU A 67 -5.32 -12.55 -1.41
N GLU A 68 -5.06 -13.82 -1.73
CA GLU A 68 -6.11 -14.77 -2.12
C GLU A 68 -7.16 -14.92 -1.02
N SER A 69 -6.75 -14.89 0.26
CA SER A 69 -7.68 -14.92 1.40
C SER A 69 -8.59 -13.71 1.45
N PHE A 70 -8.11 -12.54 1.02
CA PHE A 70 -8.94 -11.34 0.93
C PHE A 70 -9.94 -11.44 -0.24
N LEU A 71 -9.49 -11.95 -1.39
CA LEU A 71 -10.34 -12.13 -2.57
C LEU A 71 -11.40 -13.22 -2.39
N SER A 72 -11.08 -14.27 -1.64
CA SER A 72 -11.97 -15.42 -1.37
C SER A 72 -12.85 -15.26 -0.13
N ASP A 73 -12.72 -14.18 0.65
CA ASP A 73 -13.56 -13.92 1.82
C ASP A 73 -15.03 -13.80 1.41
N PRO A 74 -15.98 -14.48 2.09
CA PRO A 74 -17.41 -14.37 1.79
C PRO A 74 -18.00 -12.95 1.88
N GLN A 75 -17.32 -12.03 2.58
CA GLN A 75 -17.70 -10.61 2.68
C GLN A 75 -17.12 -9.76 1.55
N THR A 76 -16.14 -10.28 0.80
CA THR A 76 -15.58 -9.59 -0.37
C THR A 76 -16.50 -9.76 -1.56
N THR A 77 -16.97 -8.65 -2.12
CA THR A 77 -17.78 -8.65 -3.35
C THR A 77 -16.87 -8.43 -4.56
N LEU A 78 -16.80 -9.43 -5.44
CA LEU A 78 -16.10 -9.33 -6.71
C LEU A 78 -17.08 -8.97 -7.83
N GLN A 79 -16.73 -7.97 -8.63
CA GLN A 79 -17.43 -7.63 -9.86
C GLN A 79 -16.41 -7.63 -10.99
N ALA A 80 -16.66 -8.46 -12.01
CA ALA A 80 -15.84 -8.57 -13.19
C ALA A 80 -16.65 -8.15 -14.43
N SER A 81 -15.95 -7.62 -15.43
CA SER A 81 -16.52 -7.29 -16.73
C SER A 81 -15.58 -7.83 -17.80
N ASP A 82 -16.15 -8.60 -18.73
CA ASP A 82 -15.44 -9.19 -19.87
C ASP A 82 -15.49 -8.26 -21.11
N LEU A 83 -15.69 -6.95 -20.90
CA LEU A 83 -15.70 -5.95 -21.98
C LEU A 83 -14.33 -5.82 -22.65
#